data_AF-A0A3E2H1Z6-F1
#
_entry.id   AF-A0A3E2H1Z6-F1
#
_cell.length_a   1.000
_cell.length_b   1.000
_cell.length_c   1.000
_cell.angle_alpha   90.00
_cell.angle_beta   90.00
_cell.angle_gamma   90.00
#
_symmetry.space_group_name_H-M   'P 1'
#
loop_
_entity.id
_entity.type
_entity.pdbx_description
1 polymer ?
#
loop_
_entity_poly.entity_id
_entity_poly.type
_entity_poly.pdbx_seq_one_letter_code
_entity_poly.pdbx_strand_id
1 'polypeptide(L)'
;MTEVAIVNVKTGQVAVNVVFRSCAFVKNKTRRVFQRYDTLFPEGSVSEAHTFEELVQQIDDAGFQPTDVFVEYSMRRVGNCLDIGILNRFLTKKGREGIWVKEAYPVCKFLKDYLGQVLNIPSWAQQILFRALFPQSPLTDNNHVALIDTMQLAQIFRLIAELSKPASNRTLPEGLLEGLHDLPPARLGDPTQSTLAAWLKSGEDSCEPVDARQETNSKDISIYQEQLKVF
;
A
#
# COMPACT_ATOMS: atom_id res chain seq x y z
N MET A 1 -15.23 -4.04 7.49
CA MET A 1 -13.99 -3.31 7.83
C MET A 1 -13.71 -3.57 9.30
N THR A 2 -12.48 -3.98 9.64
CA THR A 2 -12.03 -4.27 11.02
C THR A 2 -10.80 -3.46 11.41
N GLU A 3 -10.08 -2.97 10.41
CA GLU A 3 -8.88 -2.16 10.49
C GLU A 3 -8.93 -1.18 9.30
N VAL A 4 -8.29 -0.02 9.42
CA VAL A 4 -8.11 1.01 8.37
C VAL A 4 -6.78 1.71 8.59
N ALA A 5 -6.03 1.93 7.51
CA ALA A 5 -4.84 2.77 7.52
C ALA A 5 -4.48 3.22 6.06
N ILE A 6 -3.88 4.40 5.84
CA ILE A 6 -3.57 5.08 4.55
C ILE A 6 -2.19 5.81 4.54
N VAL A 7 -1.25 5.50 3.62
CA VAL A 7 0.15 6.02 3.64
C VAL A 7 0.37 7.34 2.90
N ASN A 8 1.19 8.23 3.49
CA ASN A 8 2.10 9.08 2.72
C ASN A 8 3.29 8.28 2.14
N VAL A 9 3.16 7.72 0.92
CA VAL A 9 4.22 6.89 0.29
C VAL A 9 5.59 7.60 0.24
N LYS A 10 5.61 8.92 0.01
CA LYS A 10 6.82 9.73 -0.13
C LYS A 10 7.59 9.83 1.19
N THR A 11 6.99 10.38 2.24
CA THR A 11 7.70 10.56 3.53
C THR A 11 7.78 9.23 4.27
N GLY A 12 6.71 8.43 4.23
CA GLY A 12 6.59 7.23 5.04
C GLY A 12 6.69 7.52 6.54
N GLN A 13 6.51 8.80 6.91
CA GLN A 13 5.82 9.15 8.14
C GLN A 13 4.50 8.41 8.19
N VAL A 14 4.10 8.12 9.40
CA VAL A 14 2.95 7.33 9.75
C VAL A 14 2.22 8.43 10.77
N ALA A 15 0.97 8.97 11.02
CA ALA A 15 -0.50 9.18 10.63
C ALA A 15 -1.73 8.26 11.02
N VAL A 16 -2.55 7.72 10.08
CA VAL A 16 -3.83 6.95 10.31
C VAL A 16 -3.62 5.45 10.59
N ASN A 17 -3.57 4.96 11.84
CA ASN A 17 -3.49 3.51 12.09
C ASN A 17 -4.57 3.02 13.07
N VAL A 18 -5.70 2.56 12.52
CA VAL A 18 -6.92 2.33 13.31
C VAL A 18 -7.39 0.86 13.26
N VAL A 19 -7.68 0.29 14.43
CA VAL A 19 -8.36 -1.00 14.58
C VAL A 19 -9.73 -0.80 15.22
N PHE A 20 -10.79 -1.25 14.54
CA PHE A 20 -12.18 -0.91 14.87
C PHE A 20 -12.92 -2.07 15.56
N ARG A 21 -13.25 -1.93 16.86
CA ARG A 21 -13.93 -2.97 17.68
C ARG A 21 -15.47 -2.93 17.62
N SER A 22 -16.03 -2.92 16.41
CA SER A 22 -17.49 -3.02 16.23
C SER A 22 -18.06 -4.40 16.57
N CYS A 23 -18.84 -4.44 17.66
CA CYS A 23 -19.74 -5.52 18.09
C CYS A 23 -19.13 -6.91 18.39
N ALA A 24 -19.93 -7.77 19.03
CA ALA A 24 -19.45 -9.00 19.67
C ALA A 24 -18.85 -10.03 18.69
N PHE A 25 -19.36 -10.11 17.46
CA PHE A 25 -18.92 -11.09 16.45
C PHE A 25 -17.49 -10.83 15.95
N VAL A 26 -17.09 -9.55 15.87
CA VAL A 26 -15.77 -9.13 15.36
C VAL A 26 -14.65 -9.37 16.38
N LYS A 27 -14.98 -9.46 17.68
CA LYS A 27 -14.02 -9.61 18.79
C LYS A 27 -12.96 -10.69 18.56
N ASN A 28 -13.31 -11.82 17.94
CA ASN A 28 -12.36 -12.91 17.70
C ASN A 28 -11.34 -12.62 16.59
N LYS A 29 -11.72 -11.92 15.50
CA LYS A 29 -10.72 -11.46 14.51
C LYS A 29 -9.86 -10.36 15.13
N THR A 30 -10.52 -9.35 15.72
CA THR A 30 -9.80 -8.19 16.24
C THR A 30 -8.89 -8.52 17.42
N ARG A 31 -9.21 -9.51 18.26
CA ARG A 31 -8.28 -10.01 19.29
C ARG A 31 -7.00 -10.60 18.66
N ARG A 32 -7.10 -11.37 17.57
CA ARG A 32 -5.92 -11.91 16.86
C ARG A 32 -5.11 -10.80 16.17
N VAL A 33 -5.79 -9.77 15.68
CA VAL A 33 -5.16 -8.56 15.12
C VAL A 33 -4.38 -7.82 16.21
N PHE A 34 -4.98 -7.55 17.36
CA PHE A 34 -4.29 -6.95 18.51
C PHE A 34 -3.11 -7.81 18.97
N GLN A 35 -3.29 -9.11 19.19
CA GLN A 35 -2.18 -10.00 19.59
C GLN A 35 -0.98 -9.97 18.61
N ARG A 36 -1.23 -9.75 17.31
CA ARG A 36 -0.15 -9.52 16.32
C ARG A 36 0.47 -8.14 16.48
N TYR A 37 -0.33 -7.08 16.61
CA TYR A 37 0.18 -5.74 16.89
C TYR A 37 0.98 -5.68 18.21
N ASP A 38 0.52 -6.29 19.29
CA ASP A 38 1.22 -6.38 20.58
C ASP A 38 2.60 -7.07 20.44
N THR A 39 2.72 -8.02 19.49
CA THR A 39 3.96 -8.76 19.20
C THR A 39 4.91 -7.96 18.30
N LEU A 40 4.38 -7.16 17.37
CA LEU A 40 5.14 -6.44 16.34
C LEU A 40 5.47 -4.99 16.74
N PHE A 41 4.66 -4.41 17.62
CA PHE A 41 4.69 -3.00 18.03
C PHE A 41 4.39 -2.88 19.54
N PRO A 42 5.25 -3.44 20.42
CA PRO A 42 5.00 -3.51 21.87
C PRO A 42 4.87 -2.14 22.56
N GLU A 43 5.25 -1.04 21.90
CA GLU A 43 5.11 0.33 22.39
C GLU A 43 3.75 0.99 22.04
N GLY A 44 2.76 0.19 21.64
CA GLY A 44 1.35 0.64 21.57
C GLY A 44 1.01 1.55 20.38
N SER A 45 1.69 1.39 19.24
CA SER A 45 1.55 2.26 18.06
C SER A 45 0.23 2.06 17.26
N VAL A 46 -0.85 1.67 17.91
CA VAL A 46 -2.13 1.32 17.29
C VAL A 46 -3.25 2.05 17.99
N SER A 47 -3.99 2.85 17.23
CA SER A 47 -5.20 3.46 17.74
C SER A 47 -6.35 2.46 17.70
N GLU A 48 -6.94 2.17 18.85
CA GLU A 48 -8.21 1.45 18.89
C GLU A 48 -9.36 2.45 18.74
N ALA A 49 -10.19 2.25 17.71
CA ALA A 49 -11.49 2.91 17.62
C ALA A 49 -12.56 1.97 18.21
N HIS A 50 -13.14 2.39 19.33
CA HIS A 50 -14.30 1.77 19.96
C HIS A 50 -15.60 2.29 19.33
N THR A 51 -15.66 3.57 18.98
CA THR A 51 -16.81 4.21 18.29
C THR A 51 -16.56 4.40 16.79
N PHE A 52 -17.61 4.67 16.01
CA PHE A 52 -17.46 4.99 14.59
C PHE A 52 -16.86 6.39 14.41
N GLU A 53 -17.21 7.26 15.35
CA GLU A 53 -16.84 8.66 15.46
C GLU A 53 -15.32 8.81 15.69
N GLU A 54 -14.72 7.99 16.55
CA GLU A 54 -13.25 7.90 16.74
C GLU A 54 -12.48 7.46 15.47
N LEU A 55 -13.05 6.55 14.69
CA LEU A 55 -12.46 6.11 13.42
C LEU A 55 -12.56 7.20 12.35
N VAL A 56 -13.68 7.92 12.31
CA VAL A 56 -13.90 9.04 11.40
C VAL A 56 -12.98 10.21 11.74
N GLN A 57 -12.87 10.59 13.01
CA GLN A 57 -12.00 11.70 13.43
C GLN A 57 -10.56 11.49 12.96
N GLN A 58 -10.04 10.27 13.08
CA GLN A 58 -8.66 9.95 12.64
C GLN A 58 -8.47 9.92 11.12
N ILE A 59 -9.55 9.71 10.34
CA ILE A 59 -9.52 9.87 8.89
C ILE A 59 -9.54 11.36 8.51
N ASP A 60 -10.33 12.17 9.22
CA ASP A 60 -10.43 13.61 9.00
C ASP A 60 -9.14 14.34 9.46
N ASP A 61 -8.53 13.93 10.58
CA ASP A 61 -7.28 14.47 11.14
C ASP A 61 -6.08 14.29 10.21
N ALA A 62 -6.12 13.30 9.32
CA ALA A 62 -5.09 13.09 8.30
C ALA A 62 -5.16 14.08 7.13
N GLY A 63 -6.24 14.87 7.04
CA GLY A 63 -6.32 16.06 6.20
C GLY A 63 -6.26 15.79 4.69
N PHE A 64 -6.70 14.62 4.23
CA PHE A 64 -6.65 14.21 2.81
C PHE A 64 -7.26 15.26 1.89
N GLN A 65 -6.56 15.59 0.81
CA GLN A 65 -6.94 16.62 -0.14
C GLN A 65 -7.55 16.03 -1.42
N PRO A 66 -8.45 16.75 -2.10
CA PRO A 66 -8.96 16.41 -3.43
C PRO A 66 -7.89 16.13 -4.51
N THR A 67 -6.65 16.58 -4.29
CA THR A 67 -5.51 16.37 -5.20
C THR A 67 -4.66 15.13 -4.87
N ASP A 68 -4.94 14.44 -3.76
CA ASP A 68 -4.14 13.30 -3.33
C ASP A 68 -4.40 12.07 -4.20
N VAL A 69 -3.32 11.35 -4.50
CA VAL A 69 -3.34 10.14 -5.34
C VAL A 69 -3.21 8.93 -4.43
N PHE A 70 -4.25 8.10 -4.40
CA PHE A 70 -4.27 6.89 -3.60
C PHE A 70 -3.76 5.70 -4.40
N VAL A 71 -2.94 4.86 -3.77
CA VAL A 71 -2.55 3.56 -4.30
C VAL A 71 -3.00 2.48 -3.33
N GLU A 72 -3.74 1.50 -3.84
CA GLU A 72 -3.85 0.18 -3.25
C GLU A 72 -3.13 -0.79 -4.19
N TYR A 73 -2.41 -1.78 -3.65
CA TYR A 73 -2.19 -3.02 -4.39
C TYR A 73 -3.63 -3.50 -4.64
N SER A 74 -4.14 -3.49 -5.89
CA SER A 74 -5.27 -4.34 -6.28
C SER A 74 -5.17 -4.83 -7.72
N MET A 75 -5.63 -6.07 -7.96
CA MET A 75 -5.84 -6.65 -9.29
C MET A 75 -7.12 -6.14 -9.99
N ARG A 76 -7.72 -5.04 -9.51
CA ARG A 76 -8.88 -4.40 -10.16
C ARG A 76 -8.46 -3.55 -11.36
N ARG A 77 -9.46 -3.11 -12.15
CA ARG A 77 -9.28 -2.09 -13.19
C ARG A 77 -9.17 -0.70 -12.53
N VAL A 78 -8.42 0.21 -13.16
CA VAL A 78 -8.21 1.60 -12.71
C VAL A 78 -9.54 2.28 -12.37
N GLY A 79 -9.56 3.08 -11.31
CA GLY A 79 -10.77 3.72 -10.78
C GLY A 79 -11.72 2.81 -9.97
N ASN A 80 -11.50 1.49 -9.95
CA ASN A 80 -12.27 0.55 -9.13
C ASN A 80 -11.46 0.03 -7.94
N CYS A 81 -10.93 0.98 -7.14
CA CYS A 81 -10.20 0.67 -5.91
C CYS A 81 -11.15 0.06 -4.86
N LEU A 82 -10.82 -1.16 -4.46
CA LEU A 82 -11.62 -2.05 -3.65
C LEU A 82 -11.67 -1.65 -2.18
N ASP A 83 -10.53 -1.31 -1.59
CA ASP A 83 -10.44 -1.00 -0.16
C ASP A 83 -10.88 0.46 0.09
N ILE A 84 -10.56 1.38 -0.83
CA ILE A 84 -11.20 2.71 -0.89
C ILE A 84 -12.72 2.58 -1.06
N GLY A 85 -13.17 1.70 -1.97
CA GLY A 85 -14.59 1.41 -2.18
C GLY A 85 -15.27 0.73 -0.99
N ILE A 86 -14.55 -0.01 -0.15
CA ILE A 86 -15.05 -0.56 1.11
C ILE A 86 -15.17 0.55 2.17
N LEU A 87 -14.16 1.40 2.30
CA LEU A 87 -14.12 2.53 3.23
C LEU A 87 -15.25 3.53 2.95
N ASN A 88 -15.39 3.99 1.71
CA ASN A 88 -16.44 4.94 1.35
C ASN A 88 -17.86 4.36 1.55
N ARG A 89 -18.11 3.10 1.16
CA ARG A 89 -19.40 2.44 1.47
C ARG A 89 -19.66 2.27 2.97
N PHE A 90 -18.62 2.12 3.78
CA PHE A 90 -18.75 2.05 5.23
C PHE A 90 -19.09 3.42 5.85
N LEU A 91 -18.42 4.49 5.41
CA LEU A 91 -18.70 5.87 5.81
C LEU A 91 -20.13 6.31 5.43
N THR A 92 -20.52 6.10 4.16
CA THR A 92 -21.86 6.44 3.66
C THR A 92 -22.97 5.64 4.34
N LYS A 93 -22.76 4.34 4.63
CA LYS A 93 -23.72 3.54 5.41
C LYS A 93 -23.92 4.05 6.85
N LYS A 94 -23.05 4.93 7.32
CA LYS A 94 -23.08 5.57 8.63
C LYS A 94 -23.44 7.06 8.59
N GLY A 95 -23.81 7.60 7.43
CA GLY A 95 -24.25 8.99 7.29
C GLY A 95 -23.12 10.02 7.20
N ARG A 96 -21.87 9.59 6.99
CA ARG A 96 -20.77 10.49 6.58
C ARG A 96 -20.61 10.45 5.06
N GLU A 97 -20.07 11.52 4.49
CA GLU A 97 -19.56 11.47 3.12
C GLU A 97 -18.38 10.48 3.04
N GLY A 98 -18.10 9.97 1.84
CA GLY A 98 -16.88 9.18 1.61
C GLY A 98 -15.65 10.08 1.54
N ILE A 99 -14.46 9.51 1.66
CA ILE A 99 -13.23 10.22 1.29
C ILE A 99 -13.31 10.52 -0.21
N TRP A 100 -13.32 11.80 -0.57
CA TRP A 100 -13.33 12.23 -1.97
C TRP A 100 -11.93 12.09 -2.55
N VAL A 101 -11.74 11.12 -3.46
CA VAL A 101 -10.46 10.82 -4.09
C VAL A 101 -10.60 11.00 -5.59
N LYS A 102 -9.78 11.86 -6.19
CA LYS A 102 -9.80 12.14 -7.63
C LYS A 102 -9.12 11.03 -8.45
N GLU A 103 -7.98 10.54 -7.98
CA GLU A 103 -7.16 9.55 -8.68
C GLU A 103 -6.80 8.42 -7.70
N ALA A 104 -7.32 7.22 -7.95
CA ALA A 104 -7.09 6.03 -7.14
C ALA A 104 -6.68 4.86 -8.05
N TYR A 105 -5.56 4.21 -7.71
CA TYR A 105 -4.92 3.22 -8.56
C TYR A 105 -4.78 1.84 -7.92
N PRO A 106 -5.31 0.79 -8.57
CA PRO A 106 -4.94 -0.62 -8.35
C PRO A 106 -3.57 -0.92 -8.96
N VAL A 107 -2.59 -1.38 -8.17
CA VAL A 107 -1.18 -1.43 -8.64
C VAL A 107 -0.55 -2.81 -8.82
N CYS A 108 -1.19 -3.95 -8.49
CA CYS A 108 -0.56 -5.26 -8.74
C CYS A 108 -0.42 -5.59 -10.23
N LYS A 109 -1.41 -5.27 -11.09
CA LYS A 109 -1.22 -5.46 -12.55
C LYS A 109 -0.03 -4.64 -13.06
N PHE A 110 0.08 -3.37 -12.67
CA PHE A 110 1.22 -2.53 -13.01
C PHE A 110 2.55 -3.14 -12.54
N LEU A 111 2.64 -3.54 -11.27
CA LEU A 111 3.84 -4.13 -10.70
C LEU A 111 4.21 -5.46 -11.38
N LYS A 112 3.23 -6.27 -11.78
CA LYS A 112 3.41 -7.49 -12.57
C LYS A 112 3.96 -7.20 -13.96
N ASP A 113 3.37 -6.25 -14.68
CA ASP A 113 3.75 -5.94 -16.07
C ASP A 113 5.12 -5.21 -16.12
N TYR A 114 5.47 -4.47 -15.06
CA TYR A 114 6.76 -3.78 -14.90
C TYR A 114 7.87 -4.71 -14.38
N LEU A 115 7.68 -5.36 -13.23
CA LEU A 115 8.71 -6.21 -12.61
C LEU A 115 8.74 -7.64 -13.16
N GLY A 116 7.69 -8.14 -13.80
CA GLY A 116 7.66 -9.50 -14.36
C GLY A 116 8.64 -9.75 -15.51
N GLN A 117 9.26 -8.68 -16.03
CA GLN A 117 10.39 -8.75 -16.97
C GLN A 117 11.71 -9.17 -16.30
N VAL A 118 11.79 -9.05 -14.97
CA VAL A 118 13.02 -9.27 -14.17
C VAL A 118 12.83 -10.20 -12.96
N LEU A 119 11.61 -10.30 -12.42
CA LEU A 119 11.24 -11.18 -11.30
C LEU A 119 10.44 -12.40 -11.78
N ASN A 120 11.06 -13.57 -11.76
CA ASN A 120 10.38 -14.86 -11.94
C ASN A 120 9.82 -15.38 -10.60
N ILE A 121 8.73 -14.79 -10.13
CA ILE A 121 8.05 -15.19 -8.87
C ILE A 121 6.80 -16.05 -9.15
N PRO A 122 6.53 -17.09 -8.34
CA PRO A 122 5.42 -18.03 -8.58
C PRO A 122 4.03 -17.45 -8.28
N SER A 123 3.96 -16.27 -7.67
CA SER A 123 2.71 -15.59 -7.34
C SER A 123 2.95 -14.09 -7.19
N TRP A 124 1.98 -13.30 -7.63
CA TRP A 124 1.92 -11.84 -7.44
C TRP A 124 1.06 -11.45 -6.24
N ALA A 125 0.84 -12.37 -5.29
CA ALA A 125 0.36 -12.00 -3.96
C ALA A 125 1.45 -11.17 -3.24
N GLN A 126 1.06 -10.08 -2.57
CA GLN A 126 2.01 -9.03 -2.19
C GLN A 126 3.13 -9.52 -1.28
N GLN A 127 2.82 -10.41 -0.33
CA GLN A 127 3.80 -10.98 0.59
C GLN A 127 4.91 -11.77 -0.13
N ILE A 128 4.63 -12.30 -1.32
CA ILE A 128 5.62 -13.00 -2.16
C ILE A 128 6.49 -11.99 -2.90
N LEU A 129 5.87 -10.98 -3.51
CA LEU A 129 6.59 -9.88 -4.17
C LEU A 129 7.48 -9.12 -3.19
N PHE A 130 6.96 -8.81 -2.00
CA PHE A 130 7.69 -8.11 -0.95
C PHE A 130 8.87 -8.94 -0.42
N ARG A 131 8.67 -10.22 -0.08
CA ARG A 131 9.76 -11.11 0.35
C ARG A 131 10.85 -11.25 -0.73
N ALA A 132 10.48 -11.24 -2.01
CA ALA A 132 11.43 -11.31 -3.12
C ALA A 132 12.25 -10.02 -3.30
N LEU A 133 11.66 -8.85 -3.04
CA LEU A 133 12.32 -7.54 -3.17
C LEU A 133 13.08 -7.09 -1.91
N PHE A 134 12.62 -7.51 -0.72
CA PHE A 134 13.11 -7.04 0.57
C PHE A 134 13.33 -8.21 1.57
N PRO A 135 14.11 -9.26 1.21
CA PRO A 135 14.20 -10.49 2.01
C PRO A 135 14.69 -10.27 3.44
N GLN A 136 15.51 -9.24 3.69
CA GLN A 136 16.03 -8.88 5.01
C GLN A 136 15.14 -7.91 5.82
N SER A 137 13.98 -7.50 5.28
CA SER A 137 13.10 -6.53 5.97
C SER A 137 12.37 -7.17 7.15
N PRO A 138 12.28 -6.51 8.32
CA PRO A 138 11.49 -7.00 9.47
C PRO A 138 9.97 -6.99 9.21
N LEU A 139 9.52 -6.40 8.10
CA LEU A 139 8.13 -6.47 7.65
C LEU A 139 7.79 -7.77 6.90
N THR A 140 8.81 -8.55 6.53
CA THR A 140 8.65 -9.86 5.90
C THR A 140 7.89 -10.80 6.84
N ASP A 141 7.04 -11.64 6.26
CA ASP A 141 6.22 -12.67 6.92
C ASP A 141 5.14 -12.20 7.91
N ASN A 142 5.17 -10.94 8.34
CA ASN A 142 4.24 -10.33 9.31
C ASN A 142 2.89 -9.90 8.69
N ASN A 143 2.43 -10.64 7.68
CA ASN A 143 1.34 -10.27 6.77
C ASN A 143 -0.08 -10.44 7.37
N HIS A 144 -1.05 -9.81 6.72
CA HIS A 144 -2.46 -9.73 7.14
C HIS A 144 -2.64 -8.96 8.45
N VAL A 145 -2.01 -7.79 8.50
CA VAL A 145 -2.10 -6.79 9.56
C VAL A 145 -2.19 -5.45 8.84
N ALA A 146 -3.29 -4.71 9.02
CA ALA A 146 -3.63 -3.59 8.14
C ALA A 146 -2.58 -2.46 8.06
N LEU A 147 -1.63 -2.41 8.99
CA LEU A 147 -0.44 -1.58 8.95
C LEU A 147 0.69 -2.18 8.08
N ILE A 148 1.03 -3.46 8.29
CA ILE A 148 2.20 -4.10 7.71
C ILE A 148 2.10 -4.16 6.18
N ASP A 149 0.98 -4.65 5.63
CA ASP A 149 0.95 -4.96 4.20
C ASP A 149 1.02 -3.71 3.29
N THR A 150 1.08 -2.48 3.78
CA THR A 150 1.44 -1.32 2.91
C THR A 150 2.50 -0.39 3.55
N MET A 151 3.06 -0.76 4.72
CA MET A 151 4.51 -0.62 4.92
C MET A 151 5.28 -1.37 3.84
N GLN A 152 4.84 -2.59 3.51
CA GLN A 152 5.36 -3.34 2.37
C GLN A 152 5.13 -2.61 1.03
N LEU A 153 3.88 -2.31 0.66
CA LEU A 153 3.57 -1.60 -0.59
C LEU A 153 4.27 -0.24 -0.73
N ALA A 154 4.37 0.58 0.33
CA ALA A 154 5.07 1.86 0.25
C ALA A 154 6.57 1.68 -0.01
N GLN A 155 7.20 0.62 0.53
CA GLN A 155 8.59 0.28 0.19
C GLN A 155 8.70 -0.20 -1.26
N ILE A 156 7.78 -1.04 -1.75
CA ILE A 156 7.69 -1.43 -3.17
C ILE A 156 7.56 -0.19 -4.07
N PHE A 157 6.65 0.74 -3.75
CA PHE A 157 6.40 1.92 -4.56
C PHE A 157 7.54 2.94 -4.57
N ARG A 158 8.28 3.06 -3.45
CA ARG A 158 9.56 3.79 -3.43
C ARG A 158 10.57 3.16 -4.38
N LEU A 159 10.73 1.83 -4.33
CA LEU A 159 11.65 1.14 -5.23
C LEU A 159 11.27 1.34 -6.70
N ILE A 160 9.98 1.31 -7.07
CA ILE A 160 9.58 1.63 -8.45
C ILE A 160 9.87 3.09 -8.81
N ALA A 161 9.54 4.04 -7.92
CA ALA A 161 9.84 5.45 -8.15
C ALA A 161 11.36 5.66 -8.34
N GLU A 162 12.18 4.94 -7.59
CA GLU A 162 13.64 4.96 -7.68
C GLU A 162 14.17 4.34 -8.98
N LEU A 163 13.67 3.15 -9.34
CA LEU A 163 14.02 2.48 -10.60
C LEU A 163 13.56 3.27 -11.84
N SER A 164 12.49 4.08 -11.73
CA SER A 164 12.02 4.97 -12.79
C SER A 164 12.95 6.16 -13.06
N LYS A 165 13.87 6.48 -12.14
CA LYS A 165 14.91 7.49 -12.37
C LYS A 165 15.99 6.97 -13.35
N PRO A 166 16.64 7.84 -14.13
CA PRO A 166 17.88 7.51 -14.85
C PRO A 166 18.92 6.92 -13.90
N ALA A 167 19.70 5.92 -14.35
CA ALA A 167 20.61 5.16 -13.48
C ALA A 167 21.61 6.02 -12.68
N SER A 168 22.09 7.12 -13.26
CA SER A 168 22.96 8.11 -12.60
C SER A 168 22.33 8.86 -11.43
N ASN A 169 21.01 8.83 -11.32
CA ASN A 169 20.22 9.63 -10.36
C ASN A 169 19.55 8.74 -9.30
N ARG A 170 19.94 7.46 -9.20
CA ARG A 170 19.34 6.47 -8.30
C ARG A 170 20.05 6.45 -6.94
N THR A 171 19.29 6.72 -5.89
CA THR A 171 19.64 6.51 -4.48
C THR A 171 18.98 5.22 -4.01
N LEU A 172 19.74 4.12 -4.05
CA LEU A 172 19.30 2.77 -3.71
C LEU A 172 20.14 2.23 -2.54
N PRO A 173 19.58 1.44 -1.60
CA PRO A 173 20.34 0.92 -0.46
C PRO A 173 21.36 -0.12 -0.91
N GLU A 174 22.53 -0.11 -0.26
CA GLU A 174 23.62 -1.06 -0.52
C GLU A 174 23.13 -2.53 -0.45
N GLY A 175 22.41 -2.87 0.62
CA GLY A 175 21.83 -4.21 0.83
C GLY A 175 20.59 -4.55 -0.01
N LEU A 176 20.16 -3.67 -0.93
CA LEU A 176 19.04 -3.97 -1.86
C LEU A 176 19.54 -4.47 -3.22
N LEU A 177 20.81 -4.25 -3.56
CA LEU A 177 21.29 -4.38 -4.94
C LEU A 177 22.26 -5.54 -5.24
N GLU A 178 22.52 -6.44 -4.29
CA GLU A 178 23.18 -7.73 -4.57
C GLU A 178 22.32 -8.57 -5.54
N GLY A 179 22.50 -8.35 -6.85
CA GLY A 179 21.73 -8.92 -7.95
C GLY A 179 20.83 -7.96 -8.74
N LEU A 180 20.68 -6.68 -8.35
CA LEU A 180 19.86 -5.71 -9.09
C LEU A 180 20.65 -4.64 -9.87
N HIS A 181 21.96 -4.51 -9.66
CA HIS A 181 22.80 -3.60 -10.45
C HIS A 181 22.78 -3.92 -11.96
N ASP A 182 22.70 -5.20 -12.31
CA ASP A 182 22.74 -5.70 -13.69
C ASP A 182 21.38 -5.71 -14.40
N LEU A 183 20.31 -5.20 -13.76
CA LEU A 183 19.03 -5.09 -14.43
C LEU A 183 19.11 -4.12 -15.62
N PRO A 184 18.78 -4.55 -16.85
CA PRO A 184 18.69 -3.62 -17.97
C PRO A 184 17.63 -2.55 -17.66
N PRO A 185 17.79 -1.31 -18.16
CA PRO A 185 16.71 -0.33 -18.07
C PRO A 185 15.44 -0.95 -18.67
N ALA A 186 14.36 -0.98 -17.88
CA ALA A 186 13.11 -1.58 -18.29
C ALA A 186 12.71 -1.03 -19.66
N ARG A 187 12.42 -1.92 -20.62
CA ARG A 187 12.05 -1.56 -22.00
C ARG A 187 10.60 -1.09 -22.06
N LEU A 188 10.33 -0.02 -21.32
CA LEU A 188 9.21 0.87 -21.57
C LEU A 188 9.30 1.36 -23.02
N GLY A 189 8.15 1.61 -23.64
CA GLY A 189 8.08 2.19 -24.97
C GLY A 189 8.53 3.65 -24.99
N ASP A 190 8.04 4.41 -25.98
CA ASP A 190 8.34 5.83 -26.18
C ASP A 190 8.45 6.61 -24.85
N PRO A 191 9.58 7.31 -24.57
CA PRO A 191 9.80 8.02 -23.31
C PRO A 191 8.73 9.04 -22.93
N THR A 192 7.89 9.47 -23.88
CA THR A 192 6.72 10.33 -23.60
C THR A 192 5.57 9.61 -22.87
N GLN A 193 5.47 8.28 -23.00
CA GLN A 193 4.49 7.43 -22.31
C GLN A 193 5.05 6.78 -21.03
N SER A 194 6.36 6.81 -20.83
CA SER A 194 7.06 5.97 -19.85
C SER A 194 7.07 6.50 -18.40
N THR A 195 6.16 7.42 -18.04
CA THR A 195 6.01 7.86 -16.64
C THR A 195 4.96 7.00 -15.93
N LEU A 196 5.15 6.77 -14.63
CA LEU A 196 4.18 6.05 -13.78
C LEU A 196 2.75 6.63 -13.93
N ALA A 197 2.63 7.95 -13.94
CA ALA A 197 1.35 8.65 -14.09
C ALA A 197 0.74 8.54 -15.51
N ALA A 198 1.55 8.41 -16.57
CA ALA A 198 1.06 8.21 -17.92
C ALA A 198 0.61 6.76 -18.13
N TRP A 199 1.39 5.77 -17.70
CA TRP A 199 1.03 4.35 -17.79
C TRP A 199 -0.25 4.03 -17.01
N LEU A 200 -0.39 4.59 -15.80
CA LEU A 200 -1.61 4.48 -14.99
C LEU A 200 -2.84 5.17 -15.62
N LYS A 201 -2.66 5.97 -16.68
CA LYS A 201 -3.73 6.66 -17.43
C LYS A 201 -3.95 6.13 -18.85
N SER A 202 -3.05 5.29 -19.38
CA SER A 202 -3.16 4.72 -20.75
C SER A 202 -3.80 3.33 -20.80
N GLY A 203 -4.18 2.75 -19.65
CA GLY A 203 -4.63 1.35 -19.53
C GLY A 203 -6.11 1.09 -19.82
N GLU A 204 -6.79 1.90 -20.63
CA GLU A 204 -8.24 1.81 -20.84
C GLU A 204 -8.66 0.67 -21.78
N ASP A 205 -7.84 0.31 -22.77
CA ASP A 205 -8.18 -0.70 -23.79
C ASP A 205 -7.56 -2.10 -23.57
N SER A 206 -8.34 -3.12 -23.94
CA SER A 206 -8.01 -4.56 -23.93
C SER A 206 -7.72 -5.24 -22.57
N CYS A 207 -8.75 -5.87 -21.99
CA CYS A 207 -8.78 -7.33 -21.70
C CYS A 207 -10.07 -7.75 -20.98
N GLU A 208 -10.53 -8.98 -21.25
CA GLU A 208 -11.68 -9.60 -20.59
C GLU A 208 -11.47 -9.88 -19.09
N PRO A 209 -12.55 -10.01 -18.30
CA PRO A 209 -12.44 -10.07 -16.84
C PRO A 209 -11.97 -11.43 -16.32
N VAL A 210 -10.84 -11.44 -15.61
CA VAL A 210 -10.44 -12.50 -14.68
C VAL A 210 -10.80 -12.04 -13.26
N ASP A 211 -11.40 -12.92 -12.46
CA ASP A 211 -11.93 -12.58 -11.13
C ASP A 211 -10.91 -12.83 -9.99
N ALA A 212 -11.28 -12.38 -8.79
CA ALA A 212 -10.50 -12.24 -7.54
C ALA A 212 -9.52 -11.04 -7.52
N ARG A 213 -9.52 -10.09 -6.56
CA ARG A 213 -9.78 -10.07 -5.08
C ARG A 213 -8.58 -10.58 -4.25
N GLN A 214 -8.20 -10.01 -3.10
CA GLN A 214 -8.46 -8.71 -2.46
C GLN A 214 -7.16 -8.22 -1.81
N GLU A 215 -7.03 -6.90 -1.60
CA GLU A 215 -5.74 -6.25 -1.73
C GLU A 215 -5.91 -4.77 -1.23
N THR A 216 -5.68 -4.51 0.06
CA THR A 216 -4.52 -3.85 0.76
C THR A 216 -4.77 -2.38 1.20
N ASN A 217 -4.82 -2.15 2.53
CA ASN A 217 -3.76 -1.49 3.36
C ASN A 217 -3.14 -0.13 2.89
N SER A 218 -2.51 0.72 3.72
CA SER A 218 -2.15 0.72 5.17
C SER A 218 -1.66 2.11 5.64
N LYS A 219 -1.24 2.16 6.91
CA LYS A 219 -0.42 3.12 7.66
C LYS A 219 -1.05 4.42 8.13
N ASP A 220 -0.71 4.89 9.32
CA ASP A 220 0.38 5.85 9.57
C ASP A 220 0.44 6.02 11.22
N ILE A 221 1.32 6.31 12.28
CA ILE A 221 2.71 6.22 13.02
C ILE A 221 4.01 7.17 13.02
N SER A 222 4.42 7.81 14.13
CA SER A 222 5.63 8.70 14.11
C SER A 222 7.05 8.06 14.21
N ILE A 223 7.21 6.80 14.66
CA ILE A 223 8.51 6.34 15.23
C ILE A 223 9.53 5.77 14.23
N TYR A 224 9.13 5.17 13.10
CA TYR A 224 10.08 4.52 12.16
C TYR A 224 10.83 5.48 11.22
N GLN A 225 10.73 6.79 11.42
CA GLN A 225 11.32 7.77 10.52
C GLN A 225 12.85 7.64 10.37
N GLU A 226 13.58 7.16 11.38
CA GLU A 226 15.05 7.12 11.32
C GLU A 226 15.60 5.98 10.44
N GLN A 227 14.91 4.83 10.38
CA GLN A 227 15.26 3.76 9.43
C GLN A 227 14.75 4.05 8.00
N LEU A 228 13.81 5.00 7.85
CA LEU A 228 13.35 5.50 6.56
C LEU A 228 14.16 6.70 6.04
N LYS A 229 15.09 7.26 6.83
CA LYS A 229 16.08 8.30 6.43
C LYS A 229 17.30 7.75 5.66
N VAL A 230 17.34 6.44 5.37
CA VAL A 230 18.33 5.81 4.47
C VAL A 230 17.87 5.92 2.98
N PHE A 231 16.92 6.84 2.72
CA PHE A 231 16.35 7.26 1.44
C PHE A 231 15.99 8.75 1.53
#